data_AF-A0AAW2VPL7-F1
#
_entry.id   AF-A0AAW2VPL7-F1
#
_cell.length_a   1.000
_cell.length_b   1.000
_cell.length_c   1.000
_cell.angle_alpha   90.00
_cell.angle_beta   90.00
_cell.angle_gamma   90.00
#
_symmetry.space_group_name_H-M   'P 1'
#
loop_
_entity.id
_entity.type
_entity.pdbx_description
1 polymer ?
#
loop_
_entity_poly.entity_id
_entity_poly.type
_entity_poly.pdbx_seq_one_letter_code
_entity_poly.pdbx_strand_id
1 'polypeptide(L)'
;MVPFQALLAYGLSVDAVCPGKKAGDICRTAIHDSLGHQTYSESRGHNFALNATFDEVDAAKYDGLIIPGGRAPEYLAMNGSVIDLVKKFEDLRKPIASICHGQLILAAADSVKGRKCTAYPAVKPALIAAGAHWVEPETMAFCISDGNLITGATYEGHPEFIRLFIKALGAKISGSGKRILFLCGVSFNGSRFKFIALI
;
A
#
# COMPACT_ATOMS: atom_id res chain seq x y z
N MET A 1 0.58 -7.39 -4.78
CA MET A 1 -0.72 -7.68 -5.43
C MET A 1 -1.81 -8.07 -4.42
N VAL A 2 -1.53 -8.23 -3.11
CA VAL A 2 -2.50 -8.70 -2.10
C VAL A 2 -3.65 -7.72 -2.06
N PRO A 3 -3.41 -6.41 -1.84
CA PRO A 3 -4.55 -5.52 -1.62
C PRO A 3 -5.47 -5.51 -2.84
N PHE A 4 -4.91 -5.45 -4.05
CA PHE A 4 -5.67 -5.52 -5.30
C PHE A 4 -6.57 -6.77 -5.38
N GLN A 5 -6.01 -7.97 -5.24
CA GLN A 5 -6.80 -9.21 -5.37
C GLN A 5 -7.72 -9.47 -4.17
N ALA A 6 -7.31 -9.11 -2.96
CA ALA A 6 -8.11 -9.28 -1.76
C ALA A 6 -9.36 -8.40 -1.79
N LEU A 7 -9.23 -7.14 -2.20
CA LEU A 7 -10.37 -6.24 -2.34
C LEU A 7 -11.35 -6.73 -3.42
N LEU A 8 -10.84 -7.22 -4.55
CA LEU A 8 -11.68 -7.89 -5.56
C LEU A 8 -12.41 -9.11 -4.96
N ALA A 9 -11.73 -9.93 -4.15
CA ALA A 9 -12.33 -11.09 -3.49
C ALA A 9 -13.39 -10.70 -2.43
N TYR A 10 -13.31 -9.50 -1.86
CA TYR A 10 -14.36 -8.93 -1.01
C TYR A 10 -15.52 -8.30 -1.82
N GLY A 11 -15.48 -8.36 -3.14
CA GLY A 11 -16.52 -7.82 -4.03
C GLY A 11 -16.39 -6.33 -4.35
N LEU A 12 -15.25 -5.70 -4.03
CA LEU A 12 -15.00 -4.31 -4.36
C LEU A 12 -14.49 -4.19 -5.80
N SER A 13 -14.83 -3.09 -6.47
CA SER A 13 -14.17 -2.69 -7.72
C SER A 13 -12.84 -2.01 -7.39
N VAL A 14 -11.78 -2.38 -8.11
CA VAL A 14 -10.43 -1.87 -7.86
C VAL A 14 -9.79 -1.49 -9.18
N ASP A 15 -9.38 -0.22 -9.29
CA ASP A 15 -8.62 0.28 -10.42
C ASP A 15 -7.15 0.50 -10.01
N ALA A 16 -6.24 0.09 -10.89
CA ALA A 16 -4.82 0.30 -10.77
C ALA A 16 -4.33 1.15 -11.93
N VAL A 17 -3.69 2.26 -11.58
CA VAL A 17 -3.21 3.30 -12.50
C VAL A 17 -1.74 3.61 -12.24
N CYS A 18 -1.08 4.20 -13.24
CA CYS A 18 0.30 4.69 -13.14
C CYS A 18 0.43 5.93 -14.04
N PRO A 19 1.01 7.05 -13.55
CA PRO A 19 1.13 8.27 -14.35
C PRO A 19 1.90 8.00 -15.66
N GLY A 20 1.38 8.54 -16.76
CA GLY A 20 1.93 8.33 -18.10
C GLY A 20 1.61 6.97 -18.73
N LYS A 21 0.71 6.17 -18.14
CA LYS A 21 0.26 4.87 -18.67
C LYS A 21 -1.26 4.77 -18.78
N LYS A 22 -1.70 3.87 -19.65
CA LYS A 22 -3.12 3.58 -19.93
C LYS A 22 -3.50 2.19 -19.46
N ALA A 23 -4.81 1.90 -19.44
CA ALA A 23 -5.31 0.55 -19.23
C ALA A 23 -4.68 -0.43 -20.24
N GLY A 24 -4.27 -1.61 -19.78
CA GLY A 24 -3.54 -2.61 -20.55
C GLY A 24 -2.02 -2.50 -20.49
N ASP A 25 -1.47 -1.33 -20.12
CA ASP A 25 -0.02 -1.17 -19.94
C ASP A 25 0.50 -1.95 -18.73
N ILE A 26 1.80 -2.23 -18.74
CA ILE A 26 2.47 -3.07 -17.73
C ILE A 26 3.39 -2.24 -16.85
N CYS A 27 3.31 -2.44 -15.53
CA CYS A 27 4.32 -2.06 -14.55
C CYS A 27 5.19 -3.27 -14.17
N ARG A 28 6.52 -3.08 -14.14
CA ARG A 28 7.44 -4.08 -13.58
C ARG A 28 7.41 -3.95 -12.06
N THR A 29 7.38 -5.07 -11.36
CA THR A 29 7.42 -5.10 -9.89
C THR A 29 8.79 -5.51 -9.37
N ALA A 30 9.05 -5.21 -8.10
CA ALA A 30 10.25 -5.60 -7.37
C ALA A 30 9.89 -6.59 -6.26
N ILE A 31 10.83 -7.48 -5.95
CA ILE A 31 10.75 -8.39 -4.82
C ILE A 31 11.82 -7.94 -3.83
N HIS A 32 11.42 -7.45 -2.66
CA HIS A 32 12.32 -7.12 -1.56
C HIS A 32 12.34 -8.22 -0.52
N ASP A 33 13.51 -8.82 -0.30
CA ASP A 33 13.69 -9.93 0.62
C ASP A 33 14.81 -9.68 1.63
N SER A 34 14.51 -9.88 2.91
CA SER A 34 15.53 -9.88 3.96
C SER A 34 16.27 -11.22 3.96
N LEU A 35 17.54 -11.19 3.53
CA LEU A 35 18.41 -12.36 3.43
C LEU A 35 19.54 -12.33 4.48
N GLY A 36 19.33 -11.65 5.60
CA GLY A 36 20.30 -11.52 6.69
C GLY A 36 21.39 -10.47 6.47
N HIS A 37 21.24 -9.61 5.45
CA HIS A 37 22.08 -8.43 5.24
C HIS A 37 21.55 -7.22 6.04
N GLN A 38 22.32 -6.13 6.07
CA GLN A 38 21.92 -4.88 6.73
C GLN A 38 20.62 -4.27 6.17
N THR A 39 20.27 -4.60 4.93
CA THR A 39 19.03 -4.19 4.26
C THR A 39 18.51 -5.34 3.37
N TYR A 40 17.35 -5.14 2.76
CA TYR A 40 16.74 -6.10 1.84
C TYR A 40 17.53 -6.25 0.53
N SER A 41 17.44 -7.42 -0.07
CA SER A 41 17.84 -7.69 -1.46
C SER A 41 16.69 -7.35 -2.41
N GLU A 42 16.99 -6.97 -3.65
CA GLU A 42 15.99 -6.72 -4.70
C GLU A 42 16.17 -7.69 -5.87
N SER A 43 15.07 -8.28 -6.33
CA SER A 43 15.01 -9.00 -7.60
C SER A 43 13.74 -8.63 -8.38
N ARG A 44 13.70 -8.97 -9.68
CA ARG A 44 12.56 -8.61 -10.54
C ARG A 44 11.35 -9.49 -10.25
N GLY A 45 10.21 -8.87 -10.00
CA GLY A 45 8.91 -9.52 -9.82
C GLY A 45 8.11 -9.72 -11.12
N HIS A 46 6.83 -10.03 -10.94
CA HIS A 46 5.88 -10.17 -12.05
C HIS A 46 5.65 -8.83 -12.76
N ASN A 47 5.24 -8.91 -14.02
CA ASN A 47 4.63 -7.79 -14.71
C ASN A 47 3.19 -7.63 -14.19
N PHE A 48 2.82 -6.43 -13.75
CA PHE A 48 1.49 -6.09 -13.29
C PHE A 48 0.77 -5.26 -14.35
N ALA A 49 -0.33 -5.76 -14.90
CA ALA A 49 -1.13 -5.06 -15.90
C ALA A 49 -2.08 -4.06 -15.22
N LEU A 50 -2.09 -2.82 -15.70
CA LEU A 50 -3.01 -1.77 -15.26
C LEU A 50 -4.37 -1.99 -15.91
N ASN A 51 -5.45 -1.75 -15.18
CA ASN A 51 -6.83 -1.87 -15.70
C ASN A 51 -7.53 -0.52 -15.87
N ALA A 52 -6.87 0.60 -15.54
CA ALA A 52 -7.39 1.94 -15.73
C ALA A 52 -6.29 2.91 -16.21
N THR A 53 -6.70 4.03 -16.78
CA THR A 53 -5.80 5.09 -17.28
C THR A 53 -5.67 6.20 -16.23
N PHE A 54 -4.44 6.60 -15.90
CA PHE A 54 -4.20 7.59 -14.83
C PHE A 54 -4.84 8.95 -15.11
N ASP A 55 -4.74 9.44 -16.35
CA ASP A 55 -5.24 10.77 -16.73
C ASP A 55 -6.78 10.86 -16.74
N GLU A 56 -7.48 9.72 -16.62
CA GLU A 56 -8.94 9.61 -16.60
C GLU A 56 -9.51 9.46 -15.17
N VAL A 57 -8.63 9.42 -14.17
CA VAL A 57 -9.01 9.22 -12.76
C VAL A 57 -9.71 10.46 -12.20
N ASP A 58 -10.90 10.24 -11.66
CA ASP A 58 -11.63 11.21 -10.85
C ASP A 58 -11.71 10.70 -9.40
N ALA A 59 -10.97 11.34 -8.49
CA ALA A 59 -10.93 10.98 -7.07
C ALA A 59 -12.31 10.98 -6.41
N ALA A 60 -13.28 11.76 -6.92
CA ALA A 60 -14.63 11.79 -6.38
C ALA A 60 -15.37 10.44 -6.55
N LYS A 61 -15.01 9.64 -7.57
CA LYS A 61 -15.65 8.35 -7.90
C LYS A 61 -15.11 7.14 -7.12
N TYR A 62 -14.02 7.31 -6.37
CA TYR A 62 -13.40 6.22 -5.61
C TYR A 62 -13.69 6.35 -4.12
N ASP A 63 -14.02 5.27 -3.43
CA ASP A 63 -14.30 5.35 -1.98
C ASP A 63 -13.03 5.38 -1.11
N GLY A 64 -11.87 5.01 -1.66
CA GLY A 64 -10.60 5.07 -0.95
C GLY A 64 -9.40 4.90 -1.87
N LEU A 65 -8.21 5.15 -1.32
CA LEU A 65 -6.93 5.07 -2.02
C LEU A 65 -6.01 4.08 -1.33
N ILE A 66 -5.32 3.23 -2.11
CA ILE A 66 -4.20 2.42 -1.63
C ILE A 66 -2.91 2.90 -2.30
N ILE A 67 -1.88 3.16 -1.50
CA ILE A 67 -0.54 3.52 -1.96
C ILE A 67 0.41 2.36 -1.63
N PRO A 68 0.81 1.59 -2.64
CA PRO A 68 1.76 0.51 -2.45
C PRO A 68 3.18 1.03 -2.15
N GLY A 69 4.01 0.19 -1.53
CA GLY A 69 5.43 0.44 -1.30
C GLY A 69 6.37 0.11 -2.48
N GLY A 70 7.50 -0.55 -2.16
CA GLY A 70 8.58 -0.81 -3.11
C GLY A 70 9.35 0.47 -3.47
N ARG A 71 9.97 0.48 -4.66
CA ARG A 71 10.74 1.64 -5.17
C ARG A 71 9.90 2.67 -5.92
N ALA A 72 8.65 2.35 -6.25
CA ALA A 72 7.79 3.26 -7.00
C ALA A 72 7.50 4.59 -6.26
N PRO A 73 7.23 4.58 -4.95
CA PRO A 73 6.98 5.79 -4.18
C PRO A 73 8.06 6.86 -4.29
N GLU A 74 9.34 6.47 -4.39
CA GLU A 74 10.45 7.42 -4.49
C GLU A 74 10.30 8.37 -5.70
N TYR A 75 9.98 7.81 -6.89
CA TYR A 75 9.81 8.64 -8.08
C TYR A 75 8.39 9.20 -8.23
N LEU A 76 7.37 8.51 -7.71
CA LEU A 76 5.99 8.99 -7.74
C LEU A 76 5.79 10.20 -6.80
N ALA A 77 6.54 10.28 -5.71
CA ALA A 77 6.52 11.44 -4.80
C ALA A 77 7.03 12.74 -5.46
N MET A 78 7.76 12.64 -6.58
CA MET A 78 8.22 13.79 -7.37
C MET A 78 7.24 14.20 -8.47
N ASN A 79 6.17 13.43 -8.69
CA ASN A 79 5.19 13.70 -9.75
C ASN A 79 4.03 14.56 -9.24
N GLY A 80 3.93 15.80 -9.73
CA GLY A 80 2.90 16.75 -9.29
C GLY A 80 1.47 16.22 -9.40
N SER A 81 1.12 15.51 -10.48
CA SER A 81 -0.22 14.94 -10.67
C SER A 81 -0.56 13.84 -9.66
N VAL A 82 0.44 13.07 -9.22
CA VAL A 82 0.27 12.08 -8.14
C VAL A 82 0.05 12.79 -6.81
N ILE A 83 0.83 13.83 -6.52
CA ILE A 83 0.69 14.63 -5.30
C ILE A 83 -0.70 15.29 -5.23
N ASP A 84 -1.16 15.87 -6.33
CA ASP A 84 -2.49 16.48 -6.42
C ASP A 84 -3.60 15.45 -6.22
N LEU A 85 -3.44 14.24 -6.75
CA LEU A 85 -4.39 13.14 -6.54
C LEU A 85 -4.49 12.77 -5.06
N VAL A 86 -3.35 12.58 -4.38
CA VAL A 86 -3.32 12.25 -2.95
C VAL A 86 -3.97 13.36 -2.11
N LYS A 87 -3.66 14.63 -2.39
CA LYS A 87 -4.28 15.77 -1.72
C LYS A 87 -5.81 15.77 -1.88
N LYS A 88 -6.32 15.50 -3.09
CA LYS A 88 -7.77 15.38 -3.31
C LYS A 88 -8.42 14.29 -2.46
N PHE A 89 -7.77 13.13 -2.28
CA PHE A 89 -8.30 12.08 -1.40
C PHE A 89 -8.32 12.53 0.07
N GLU A 90 -7.31 13.26 0.53
CA GLU A 90 -7.27 13.80 1.89
C GLU A 90 -8.30 14.92 2.11
N ASP A 91 -8.48 15.82 1.14
CA ASP A 91 -9.49 16.89 1.18
C ASP A 91 -10.91 16.32 1.27
N LEU A 92 -11.17 15.21 0.57
CA LEU A 92 -12.43 14.47 0.64
C LEU A 92 -12.55 13.59 1.90
N ARG A 93 -11.51 13.55 2.74
CA ARG A 93 -11.41 12.74 3.97
C ARG A 93 -11.72 11.26 3.74
N LYS A 94 -11.40 10.77 2.54
CA LYS A 94 -11.58 9.36 2.15
C LYS A 94 -10.49 8.50 2.80
N PRO A 95 -10.75 7.21 3.08
CA PRO A 95 -9.72 6.29 3.54
C PRO A 95 -8.51 6.26 2.60
N ILE A 96 -7.33 6.50 3.16
CA ILE A 96 -6.04 6.36 2.47
C ILE A 96 -5.24 5.28 3.21
N ALA A 97 -4.88 4.21 2.53
CA ALA A 97 -4.04 3.15 3.09
C ALA A 97 -2.68 3.10 2.37
N SER A 98 -1.60 3.36 3.10
CA SER A 98 -0.23 3.38 2.55
C SER A 98 0.67 2.39 3.26
N ILE A 99 1.56 1.71 2.54
CA ILE A 99 2.43 0.68 3.13
C ILE A 99 3.90 0.80 2.72
N CYS A 100 4.80 0.40 3.62
CA CYS A 100 6.24 0.33 3.36
C CYS A 100 6.84 1.69 2.98
N HIS A 101 7.16 1.92 1.70
CA HIS A 101 7.69 3.19 1.21
C HIS A 101 6.61 4.12 0.65
N GLY A 102 5.35 3.68 0.52
CA GLY A 102 4.24 4.48 -0.03
C GLY A 102 4.06 5.82 0.69
N GLN A 103 4.41 5.85 1.97
CA GLN A 103 4.30 7.01 2.86
C GLN A 103 5.22 8.17 2.43
N LEU A 104 6.23 7.92 1.57
CA LEU A 104 7.00 9.00 0.94
C LEU A 104 6.12 9.93 0.10
N ILE A 105 5.11 9.37 -0.59
CA ILE A 105 4.15 10.17 -1.36
C ILE A 105 3.29 11.00 -0.41
N LEU A 106 2.86 10.42 0.71
CA LEU A 106 2.07 11.14 1.72
C LEU A 106 2.86 12.29 2.36
N ALA A 107 4.15 12.08 2.63
CA ALA A 107 5.06 13.11 3.11
C ALA A 107 5.22 14.26 2.09
N ALA A 108 5.44 13.93 0.81
CA ALA A 108 5.53 14.91 -0.27
C ALA A 108 4.21 15.66 -0.52
N ALA A 109 3.07 15.03 -0.22
CA ALA A 109 1.75 15.63 -0.31
C ALA A 109 1.35 16.46 0.93
N ASP A 110 2.23 16.59 1.93
CA ASP A 110 1.95 17.22 3.24
C ASP A 110 0.70 16.63 3.95
N SER A 111 0.39 15.36 3.67
CA SER A 111 -0.83 14.69 4.15
C SER A 111 -0.64 13.97 5.50
N VAL A 112 0.53 14.11 6.12
CA VAL A 112 0.90 13.41 7.38
C VAL A 112 1.12 14.35 8.57
N LYS A 113 1.04 15.67 8.35
CA LYS A 113 1.32 16.67 9.40
C LYS A 113 0.36 16.52 10.58
N GLY A 114 0.92 16.31 11.78
CA GLY A 114 0.17 16.09 13.02
C GLY A 114 -0.54 14.73 13.10
N ARG A 115 -0.29 13.82 12.16
CA ARG A 115 -0.95 12.50 12.09
C ARG A 115 -0.05 11.43 12.68
N LYS A 116 -0.65 10.43 13.33
CA LYS A 116 0.07 9.23 13.77
C LYS A 116 0.22 8.27 12.60
N CYS A 117 1.45 7.91 12.26
CA CYS A 117 1.70 6.92 11.22
C CYS A 117 2.97 6.10 11.46
N THR A 118 2.99 4.92 10.85
CA THR A 118 4.17 4.05 10.73
C THR A 118 4.54 3.89 9.25
N ALA A 119 5.71 3.31 8.97
CA ALA A 119 6.17 2.99 7.62
C ALA A 119 7.32 1.98 7.69
N TYR A 120 7.93 1.66 6.53
CA TYR A 120 9.22 0.99 6.56
C TYR A 120 10.24 1.85 7.36
N PRO A 121 11.07 1.27 8.24
CA PRO A 121 11.88 2.05 9.18
C PRO A 121 12.75 3.14 8.54
N ALA A 122 13.29 2.90 7.33
CA ALA A 122 14.11 3.89 6.62
C ALA A 122 13.35 5.16 6.20
N VAL A 123 12.01 5.13 6.18
CA VAL A 123 11.14 6.26 5.82
C VAL A 123 10.89 7.20 7.00
N LYS A 124 11.20 6.77 8.23
CA LYS A 124 11.02 7.54 9.48
C LYS A 124 11.53 8.98 9.40
N PRO A 125 12.75 9.27 8.91
CA PRO A 125 13.25 10.65 8.89
C PRO A 125 12.40 11.57 8.01
N ALA A 126 11.94 11.09 6.86
CA ALA A 126 11.10 11.87 5.95
C ALA A 126 9.73 12.18 6.57
N LEU A 127 9.13 11.22 7.27
CA LEU A 127 7.84 11.42 7.93
C LEU A 127 7.92 12.39 9.11
N ILE A 128 8.96 12.29 9.92
CA ILE A 128 9.19 13.24 11.02
C ILE A 128 9.43 14.64 10.46
N ALA A 129 10.22 14.77 9.38
CA ALA A 129 10.46 16.07 8.72
C ALA A 129 9.17 16.67 8.12
N ALA A 130 8.24 15.83 7.64
CA ALA A 130 6.90 16.23 7.19
C ALA A 130 5.91 16.50 8.35
N GLY A 131 6.37 16.48 9.61
CA GLY A 131 5.55 16.80 10.78
C GLY A 131 4.65 15.67 11.28
N ALA A 132 4.90 14.42 10.87
CA ALA A 132 4.15 13.28 11.39
C ALA A 132 4.55 12.90 12.82
N HIS A 133 3.58 12.37 13.57
CA HIS A 133 3.83 11.69 14.83
C HIS A 133 4.22 10.23 14.54
N TRP A 134 5.52 10.00 14.40
CA TRP A 134 6.07 8.68 14.10
C TRP A 134 5.71 7.66 15.19
N VAL A 135 5.19 6.50 14.74
CA VAL A 135 4.95 5.32 15.58
C VAL A 135 5.91 4.22 15.17
N GLU A 136 6.82 3.88 16.08
CA GLU A 136 7.82 2.82 15.86
C GLU A 136 7.10 1.47 15.67
N PRO A 137 7.34 0.76 14.55
CA PRO A 137 6.71 -0.53 14.34
C PRO A 137 7.32 -1.59 15.27
N GLU A 138 6.53 -2.09 16.23
CA GLU A 138 6.96 -3.15 17.16
C GLU A 138 7.36 -4.45 16.43
N THR A 139 6.73 -4.70 15.27
CA THR A 139 7.06 -5.79 14.35
C THR A 139 6.92 -5.29 12.91
N MET A 140 7.49 -6.01 11.94
CA MET A 140 7.32 -5.67 10.52
C MET A 140 5.86 -5.86 10.03
N ALA A 141 5.04 -6.59 10.78
CA ALA A 141 3.60 -6.71 10.55
C ALA A 141 2.77 -5.55 11.11
N PHE A 142 3.39 -4.61 11.83
CA PHE A 142 2.68 -3.53 12.51
C PHE A 142 1.95 -2.61 11.51
N CYS A 143 0.70 -2.30 11.85
CA CYS A 143 -0.16 -1.37 11.14
C CYS A 143 -0.86 -0.46 12.15
N ILE A 144 -1.17 0.77 11.75
CA ILE A 144 -1.92 1.73 12.56
C ILE A 144 -2.90 2.50 11.70
N SER A 145 -4.06 2.84 12.27
CA SER A 145 -5.03 3.77 11.71
C SER A 145 -5.13 5.02 12.58
N ASP A 146 -5.07 6.20 11.97
CA ASP A 146 -5.34 7.49 12.60
C ASP A 146 -6.40 8.23 11.75
N GLY A 147 -7.66 8.23 12.18
CA GLY A 147 -8.77 8.73 11.36
C GLY A 147 -8.91 7.96 10.04
N ASN A 148 -8.89 8.68 8.91
CA ASN A 148 -8.96 8.11 7.56
C ASN A 148 -7.61 7.56 7.04
N LEU A 149 -6.50 7.76 7.77
CA LEU A 149 -5.17 7.34 7.34
C LEU A 149 -4.82 5.98 7.96
N ILE A 150 -4.57 4.98 7.12
CA ILE A 150 -4.07 3.66 7.52
C ILE A 150 -2.65 3.50 7.01
N THR A 151 -1.73 3.09 7.89
CA THR A 151 -0.33 2.87 7.51
C THR A 151 0.20 1.54 8.01
N GLY A 152 1.00 0.88 7.18
CA GLY A 152 1.68 -0.38 7.52
C GLY A 152 3.18 -0.33 7.27
N ALA A 153 3.95 -1.08 8.07
CA ALA A 153 5.41 -1.09 8.00
C ALA A 153 5.94 -1.93 6.83
N THR A 154 5.51 -3.19 6.72
CA THR A 154 5.83 -4.05 5.58
C THR A 154 4.63 -4.89 5.19
N TYR A 155 4.82 -5.65 4.11
CA TYR A 155 3.82 -6.56 3.59
C TYR A 155 3.41 -7.68 4.54
N GLU A 156 4.18 -7.96 5.59
CA GLU A 156 3.80 -8.90 6.65
C GLU A 156 2.52 -8.44 7.36
N GLY A 157 2.26 -7.13 7.35
CA GLY A 157 1.09 -6.50 7.95
C GLY A 157 -0.16 -6.55 7.07
N HIS A 158 -0.09 -7.10 5.85
CA HIS A 158 -1.22 -7.13 4.92
C HIS A 158 -2.56 -7.61 5.51
N PRO A 159 -2.61 -8.67 6.34
CA PRO A 159 -3.87 -9.09 6.96
C PRO A 159 -4.54 -7.95 7.76
N GLU A 160 -3.76 -7.24 8.60
CA GLU A 160 -4.29 -6.14 9.41
C GLU A 160 -4.52 -4.88 8.57
N PHE A 161 -3.59 -4.54 7.68
CA PHE A 161 -3.69 -3.41 6.75
C PHE A 161 -4.99 -3.46 5.94
N ILE A 162 -5.31 -4.61 5.33
CA ILE A 162 -6.52 -4.80 4.54
C ILE A 162 -7.75 -4.78 5.45
N ARG A 163 -7.68 -5.40 6.63
CA ARG A 163 -8.79 -5.38 7.61
C ARG A 163 -9.14 -3.95 8.05
N LEU A 164 -8.14 -3.13 8.35
CA LEU A 164 -8.32 -1.73 8.72
C LEU A 164 -8.90 -0.92 7.57
N PHE A 165 -8.44 -1.13 6.34
CA PHE A 165 -8.98 -0.44 5.16
C PHE A 165 -10.43 -0.83 4.87
N ILE A 166 -10.77 -2.13 4.89
CA ILE A 166 -12.15 -2.62 4.75
C ILE A 166 -13.05 -2.01 5.84
N LYS A 167 -12.57 -1.95 7.09
CA LYS A 167 -13.30 -1.29 8.18
C LYS A 167 -13.51 0.20 7.93
N ALA A 168 -12.49 0.90 7.41
CA ALA A 168 -12.57 2.32 7.09
C ALA A 168 -13.55 2.62 5.94
N LEU A 169 -13.76 1.66 5.03
CA LEU A 169 -14.80 1.70 4.00
C LEU A 169 -16.21 1.37 4.55
N GLY A 170 -16.36 1.15 5.86
CA GLY A 170 -17.65 0.84 6.49
C GLY A 170 -18.12 -0.60 6.33
N ALA A 171 -17.31 -1.48 5.73
CA ALA A 171 -17.66 -2.88 5.54
C ALA A 171 -17.45 -3.72 6.81
N LYS A 172 -18.32 -4.71 7.02
CA LYS A 172 -18.30 -5.62 8.16
C LYS A 172 -17.99 -7.04 7.72
N ILE A 173 -16.93 -7.62 8.26
CA ILE A 173 -16.60 -9.04 8.05
C ILE A 173 -17.28 -9.87 9.14
N SER A 174 -18.07 -10.87 8.75
CA SER A 174 -18.74 -11.80 9.66
C SER A 174 -18.22 -13.23 9.50
N GLY A 175 -18.32 -14.05 10.55
CA GLY A 175 -17.97 -15.46 10.49
C GLY A 175 -16.46 -15.75 10.47
N SER A 176 -15.62 -14.84 10.96
CA SER A 176 -14.14 -14.93 10.92
C SER A 176 -13.52 -15.97 11.84
N GLY A 177 -14.28 -16.59 12.76
CA GLY A 177 -13.80 -17.64 13.69
C GLY A 177 -13.55 -19.00 13.04
N LYS A 178 -13.18 -19.05 11.75
CA LYS A 178 -12.86 -20.29 11.03
C LYS A 178 -11.37 -20.57 11.10
N ARG A 179 -11.01 -21.85 11.06
CA ARG A 179 -9.61 -22.29 10.90
C ARG A 179 -9.45 -22.90 9.52
N ILE A 180 -8.43 -22.45 8.79
CA ILE A 180 -8.12 -22.92 7.44
C ILE A 180 -6.73 -23.55 7.49
N LEU A 181 -6.60 -24.79 7.03
CA LEU A 181 -5.32 -25.48 6.85
C LEU A 181 -4.81 -25.21 5.43
N PHE A 182 -3.60 -24.65 5.32
CA PHE A 182 -2.94 -24.40 4.03
C PHE A 182 -1.75 -25.35 3.86
N LEU A 183 -1.90 -26.38 3.03
CA LEU A 183 -0.86 -27.38 2.80
C LEU A 183 0.22 -26.82 1.85
N CYS A 184 1.45 -26.69 2.35
CA CYS A 184 2.60 -26.14 1.61
C CYS A 184 3.65 -27.24 1.31
N GLY A 185 4.53 -26.98 0.35
CA GLY A 185 5.68 -27.84 0.01
C GLY A 185 6.88 -27.05 -0.53
N VAL A 186 8.04 -27.70 -0.67
CA VAL A 186 9.24 -27.10 -1.29
C VAL A 186 8.92 -26.74 -2.75
N SER A 187 9.45 -25.62 -3.23
CA SER A 187 9.14 -25.06 -4.55
C SER A 187 7.66 -24.73 -4.77
N PHE A 188 6.85 -24.71 -3.70
CA PHE A 188 5.60 -23.95 -3.72
C PHE A 188 5.92 -22.55 -4.22
N ASN A 189 5.03 -21.99 -5.03
CA ASN A 189 5.21 -20.69 -5.66
C ASN A 189 5.12 -19.56 -4.60
N GLY A 190 6.03 -19.57 -3.62
CA GLY A 190 6.21 -18.59 -2.58
C GLY A 190 6.81 -17.29 -3.11
N SER A 191 7.26 -17.33 -4.37
CA SER A 191 7.45 -16.14 -5.17
C SER A 191 6.06 -15.48 -5.36
N ARG A 192 5.02 -16.11 -5.93
CA ARG A 192 3.65 -15.54 -5.87
C ARG A 192 3.18 -15.13 -4.45
N PHE A 193 3.38 -15.97 -3.43
CA PHE A 193 3.57 -15.62 -2.01
C PHE A 193 3.92 -14.16 -1.63
N LYS A 194 5.23 -13.91 -1.65
CA LYS A 194 5.88 -12.64 -1.31
C LYS A 194 5.59 -11.55 -2.35
N PHE A 195 5.26 -11.91 -3.59
CA PHE A 195 4.94 -10.95 -4.66
C PHE A 195 3.51 -10.41 -4.55
N ILE A 196 2.62 -11.17 -3.92
CA ILE A 196 1.34 -10.64 -3.49
C ILE A 196 1.64 -9.60 -2.38
N ALA A 197 2.68 -9.80 -1.57
CA ALA A 197 3.09 -8.91 -0.50
C ALA A 197 3.80 -7.60 -0.95
N LEU A 198 4.57 -7.61 -2.03
CA LEU A 198 5.40 -6.49 -2.46
C LEU A 198 4.81 -5.72 -3.66
N ILE A 199 3.74 -4.97 -3.42
CA ILE A 199 3.59 -3.69 -4.14
C ILE A 199 3.51 -2.62 -3.09
#